data_AF-A0A926Z8K5-F1
#
_entry.id   AF-A0A926Z8K5-F1
#
_cell.length_a   1.000
_cell.length_b   1.000
_cell.length_c   1.000
_cell.angle_alpha   90.00
_cell.angle_beta   90.00
_cell.angle_gamma   90.00
#
_symmetry.space_group_name_H-M   'P 1'
#
loop_
_entity.id
_entity.type
_entity.pdbx_description
1 polymer ?
#
loop_
_entity_poly.entity_id
_entity_poly.type
_entity_poly.pdbx_seq_one_letter_code
_entity_poly.pdbx_strand_id
1 'polypeptide(L)'
;MSDKFYNKFKINIANAAVHNKIQKLLNEGKNKDACYLIKEALSKGLDFQGFEVYYAHILICNCDWEEISSLLPRETNFLLTSGWIQSISQGKPSNANNEPVPWLTYPAIDFLDSIIDSDWSVFEWGSGNSTLWWSKRVRQVQTIESDLNWFQEVQTRLPDNAQISHYKSEEEYSKSIHKFDDNCFDVIVIDGDFRNKCAQECINKLKKDGIIVFDNTDGMEFNEGVLFLQSNEFYRIDFWGMIPSYLYKNCTSIFSKNLNVLRCNSLPSQHTSSVGISCYQAMNKNATNNFIDLKPQTSVNYPPFKNGLYMEEYFSLYWEHIDFPEKDRLVYLDIFWHNLFQNAGGNAIAVMQDLTPLVLKKCEEARQEGKLVFTLFQWDDGLLLQADKPENLILFAIAGNSDPDLYIPLPLIVEDREHRLLNVPRLPFTQRTTLCSFVGTITHDVRLRMYNALGDVEGFQFHVKSSWSIDIPEDLAQKFVDVSQSSRFGLAPRGYGPSSFRFFELMQLGIVPIYVHDHEIGLPYTDVLDYSKFSVIIHIDEIKELPDILNKISDKQYQQMLQEMNEVHYWFTPQGISEYVQQYMTDILYCQDLLT
;
A
#
# COMPACT_ATOMS: atom_id res chain seq x y z
N MET A 1 -16.95 4.26 28.35
CA MET A 1 -17.31 5.67 28.63
C MET A 1 -17.41 5.82 30.15
N SER A 2 -16.60 6.67 30.79
CA SER A 2 -16.52 6.76 32.26
C SER A 2 -17.70 7.56 32.83
N ASP A 3 -18.19 7.13 33.99
CA ASP A 3 -19.28 7.75 34.76
C ASP A 3 -19.06 9.24 35.11
N LYS A 4 -17.90 9.82 34.80
CA LYS A 4 -17.53 11.19 35.17
C LYS A 4 -18.36 12.27 34.45
N PHE A 5 -18.82 12.04 33.21
CA PHE A 5 -19.50 13.10 32.44
C PHE A 5 -21.00 13.26 32.78
N TYR A 6 -21.66 12.18 33.23
CA TYR A 6 -23.11 12.18 33.50
C TYR A 6 -23.48 12.52 34.95
N ASN A 7 -22.51 12.60 35.86
CA ASN A 7 -22.74 12.66 37.31
C ASN A 7 -23.16 14.03 37.89
N LYS A 8 -23.57 15.01 37.06
CA LYS A 8 -23.90 16.37 37.55
C LYS A 8 -25.38 16.64 37.83
N PHE A 9 -26.28 15.67 37.63
CA PHE A 9 -27.72 15.88 37.83
C PHE A 9 -28.35 14.87 38.80
N LYS A 10 -29.11 15.37 39.78
CA LYS A 10 -29.81 14.56 40.80
C LYS A 10 -30.97 13.82 40.14
N ILE A 11 -30.90 12.48 40.09
CA ILE A 11 -32.01 11.61 39.63
C ILE A 11 -33.21 11.77 40.58
N ASN A 12 -34.38 12.09 40.02
CA ASN A 12 -35.65 12.07 40.75
C ASN A 12 -36.08 10.62 41.05
N ILE A 13 -36.64 10.36 42.23
CA ILE A 13 -36.83 9.01 42.82
C ILE A 13 -37.75 8.10 41.97
N ALA A 14 -38.69 8.66 41.20
CA ALA A 14 -39.55 7.90 40.28
C ALA A 14 -38.80 7.35 39.05
N ASN A 15 -37.67 7.97 38.68
CA ASN A 15 -36.89 7.62 37.49
C ASN A 15 -35.82 6.55 37.78
N ALA A 16 -35.44 6.39 39.05
CA ALA A 16 -34.39 5.46 39.48
C ALA A 16 -34.73 3.99 39.21
N ALA A 17 -35.99 3.57 39.35
CA ALA A 17 -36.38 2.18 39.14
C ALA A 17 -36.27 1.74 37.67
N VAL A 18 -36.75 2.60 36.75
CA VAL A 18 -36.66 2.36 35.29
C VAL A 18 -35.20 2.44 34.85
N HIS A 19 -34.45 3.45 35.31
CA HIS A 19 -33.02 3.59 35.08
C HIS A 19 -32.24 2.33 35.51
N ASN A 20 -32.42 1.88 36.75
CA ASN A 20 -31.75 0.69 37.28
C ASN A 20 -32.08 -0.59 36.48
N LYS A 21 -33.34 -0.70 36.00
CA LYS A 21 -33.74 -1.83 35.15
C LYS A 21 -33.05 -1.79 33.79
N ILE A 22 -32.96 -0.61 33.17
CA ILE A 22 -32.24 -0.41 31.91
C ILE A 22 -30.75 -0.73 32.11
N GLN A 23 -30.11 -0.19 33.15
CA GLN A 23 -28.71 -0.46 33.47
C GLN A 23 -28.44 -1.95 33.69
N LYS A 24 -29.33 -2.64 34.41
CA LYS A 24 -29.23 -4.09 34.60
C LYS A 24 -29.26 -4.83 33.26
N LEU A 25 -30.16 -4.48 32.34
CA LEU A 25 -30.24 -5.11 31.02
C LEU A 25 -28.97 -4.85 30.19
N LEU A 26 -28.44 -3.63 30.21
CA LEU A 26 -27.19 -3.28 29.52
C LEU A 26 -26.01 -4.10 30.07
N ASN A 27 -25.90 -4.21 31.39
CA ASN A 27 -24.86 -5.02 32.04
C ASN A 27 -25.00 -6.53 31.75
N GLU A 28 -26.22 -7.00 31.46
CA GLU A 28 -26.49 -8.38 31.02
C GLU A 28 -26.31 -8.58 29.49
N GLY A 29 -25.91 -7.55 28.74
CA GLY A 29 -25.78 -7.59 27.28
C GLY A 29 -27.11 -7.61 26.51
N LYS A 30 -28.24 -7.34 27.19
CA LYS A 30 -29.60 -7.36 26.62
C LYS A 30 -29.98 -6.00 26.03
N ASN A 31 -29.21 -5.55 25.06
CA ASN A 31 -29.34 -4.18 24.52
C ASN A 31 -30.69 -3.92 23.82
N LYS A 32 -31.27 -4.93 23.14
CA LYS A 32 -32.60 -4.81 22.51
C LYS A 32 -33.70 -4.59 23.54
N ASP A 33 -33.67 -5.31 24.65
CA ASP A 33 -34.64 -5.16 25.75
C ASP A 33 -34.47 -3.80 26.44
N ALA A 34 -33.22 -3.36 26.64
CA ALA A 34 -32.92 -2.02 27.16
C ALA A 34 -33.49 -0.93 26.25
N CYS A 35 -33.30 -1.04 24.93
CA CYS A 35 -33.87 -0.12 23.95
C CYS A 35 -35.40 -0.11 23.96
N TYR A 36 -36.04 -1.27 24.10
CA TYR A 36 -37.49 -1.36 24.24
C TYR A 36 -37.98 -0.60 25.48
N LEU A 37 -37.33 -0.80 26.63
CA LEU A 37 -37.70 -0.08 27.87
C LEU A 37 -37.47 1.42 27.76
N ILE A 38 -36.39 1.87 27.12
CA ILE A 38 -36.16 3.30 26.88
C ILE A 38 -37.31 3.88 26.05
N LYS A 39 -37.67 3.23 24.92
CA LYS A 39 -38.78 3.66 24.06
C LYS A 39 -40.13 3.64 24.79
N GLU A 40 -40.40 2.60 25.57
CA GLU A 40 -41.62 2.49 26.38
C GLU A 40 -41.71 3.61 27.42
N ALA A 41 -40.61 3.89 28.13
CA ALA A 41 -40.56 4.96 29.11
C ALA A 41 -40.82 6.34 28.48
N LEU A 42 -40.19 6.63 27.34
CA LEU A 42 -40.44 7.87 26.58
C LEU A 42 -41.91 7.98 26.13
N SER A 43 -42.51 6.88 25.66
CA SER A 43 -43.93 6.87 25.25
C SER A 43 -44.91 7.18 26.39
N LYS A 44 -44.47 6.95 27.64
CA LYS A 44 -45.22 7.26 28.87
C LYS A 44 -44.91 8.64 29.43
N GLY A 45 -44.11 9.44 28.71
CA GLY A 45 -43.73 10.80 29.13
C GLY A 45 -42.67 10.83 30.22
N LEU A 46 -41.90 9.75 30.41
CA LEU A 46 -40.79 9.75 31.36
C LEU A 46 -39.65 10.63 30.84
N ASP A 47 -39.15 11.51 31.70
CA ASP A 47 -37.96 12.34 31.46
C ASP A 47 -36.73 11.70 32.13
N PHE A 48 -35.62 11.59 31.39
CA PHE A 48 -34.39 10.95 31.84
C PHE A 48 -33.36 11.92 32.43
N GLN A 49 -33.73 13.18 32.73
CA GLN A 49 -32.95 14.22 33.43
C GLN A 49 -31.51 13.83 33.81
N GLY A 50 -30.57 14.25 32.96
CA GLY A 50 -29.13 14.00 33.12
C GLY A 50 -28.60 12.78 32.35
N PHE A 51 -29.47 11.95 31.78
CA PHE A 51 -29.10 10.75 31.01
C PHE A 51 -29.67 10.74 29.59
N GLU A 52 -30.22 11.86 29.12
CA GLU A 52 -30.89 11.97 27.82
C GLU A 52 -29.93 11.62 26.68
N VAL A 53 -28.73 12.21 26.69
CA VAL A 53 -27.68 11.95 25.70
C VAL A 53 -27.20 10.51 25.78
N TYR A 54 -27.02 9.98 27.00
CA TYR A 54 -26.60 8.59 27.21
C TYR A 54 -27.59 7.59 26.61
N TYR A 55 -28.89 7.77 26.87
CA TYR A 55 -29.92 6.91 26.31
C TYR A 55 -30.14 7.11 24.81
N ALA A 56 -29.96 8.34 24.30
CA ALA A 56 -29.94 8.59 22.86
C ALA A 56 -28.79 7.81 22.20
N HIS A 57 -27.59 7.81 22.78
CA HIS A 57 -26.45 7.01 22.29
C HIS A 57 -26.77 5.50 22.29
N ILE A 58 -27.40 4.98 23.34
CA ILE A 58 -27.81 3.56 23.39
C ILE A 58 -28.77 3.23 22.25
N LEU A 59 -29.80 4.05 22.04
CA LEU A 59 -30.76 3.83 20.97
C LEU A 59 -30.09 3.84 19.59
N ILE A 60 -29.17 4.79 19.38
CA ILE A 60 -28.43 4.94 18.11
C ILE A 60 -27.48 3.78 17.87
N CYS A 61 -26.68 3.39 18.86
CA CYS A 61 -25.78 2.23 18.73
C CYS A 61 -26.51 0.91 18.47
N ASN A 62 -27.81 0.83 18.77
CA ASN A 62 -28.65 -0.35 18.54
C ASN A 62 -29.57 -0.23 17.32
N CYS A 63 -29.42 0.82 16.51
CA CYS A 63 -30.00 0.84 15.17
C CYS A 63 -29.34 -0.23 14.29
N ASP A 64 -30.10 -0.75 13.32
CA ASP A 64 -29.56 -1.68 12.33
C ASP A 64 -28.78 -0.91 11.26
N TRP A 65 -27.55 -0.53 11.60
CA TRP A 65 -26.69 0.24 10.71
C TRP A 65 -26.26 -0.56 9.48
N GLU A 66 -26.27 -1.88 9.54
CA GLU A 66 -26.03 -2.74 8.37
C GLU A 66 -27.18 -2.63 7.38
N GLU A 67 -28.43 -2.76 7.85
CA GLU A 67 -29.63 -2.57 7.02
C GLU A 67 -29.68 -1.15 6.44
N ILE A 68 -29.48 -0.11 7.27
CA ILE A 68 -29.45 1.28 6.82
C ILE A 68 -28.38 1.48 5.73
N SER A 69 -27.19 0.91 5.91
CA SER A 69 -26.09 1.06 4.95
C SER A 69 -26.32 0.27 3.67
N SER A 70 -27.02 -0.87 3.74
CA SER A 70 -27.39 -1.66 2.56
C SER A 70 -28.35 -0.93 1.62
N LEU A 71 -29.09 0.06 2.14
CA LEU A 71 -29.99 0.92 1.37
C LEU A 71 -29.28 2.14 0.75
N LEU A 72 -28.04 2.40 1.15
CA LEU A 72 -27.21 3.48 0.61
C LEU A 72 -26.22 2.92 -0.42
N PRO A 73 -25.74 3.74 -1.37
CA PRO A 73 -24.59 3.36 -2.18
C PRO A 73 -23.42 2.93 -1.29
N ARG A 74 -22.62 1.98 -1.79
CA ARG A 74 -21.53 1.39 -1.02
C ARG A 74 -20.63 2.48 -0.44
N GLU A 75 -20.43 2.42 0.88
CA GLU A 75 -19.53 3.31 1.65
C GLU A 75 -19.88 4.80 1.62
N THR A 76 -21.08 5.20 1.18
CA THR A 76 -21.52 6.61 1.28
C THR A 76 -22.13 6.96 2.64
N ASN A 77 -22.30 5.98 3.54
CA ASN A 77 -22.82 6.23 4.88
C ASN A 77 -21.75 6.92 5.76
N PHE A 78 -21.71 8.25 5.71
CA PHE A 78 -20.71 9.05 6.41
C PHE A 78 -20.70 8.82 7.93
N LEU A 79 -21.84 8.51 8.55
CA LEU A 79 -21.88 8.24 9.99
C LEU A 79 -21.07 6.98 10.37
N LEU A 80 -20.99 6.00 9.46
CA LEU A 80 -20.12 4.84 9.62
C LEU A 80 -18.71 5.14 9.13
N THR A 81 -18.54 5.66 7.92
CA THR A 81 -17.23 5.82 7.30
C THR A 81 -16.35 6.88 7.95
N SER A 82 -16.94 7.86 8.64
CA SER A 82 -16.20 8.79 9.50
C SER A 82 -15.80 8.22 10.86
N GLY A 83 -16.34 7.05 11.24
CA GLY A 83 -16.21 6.51 12.58
C GLY A 83 -17.09 7.21 13.62
N TRP A 84 -18.07 8.01 13.23
CA TRP A 84 -18.96 8.66 14.20
C TRP A 84 -19.74 7.65 15.07
N ILE A 85 -20.35 6.63 14.46
CA ILE A 85 -21.01 5.54 15.21
C ILE A 85 -20.02 4.80 16.11
N GLN A 86 -18.81 4.53 15.58
CA GLN A 86 -17.74 3.89 16.34
C GLN A 86 -17.35 4.71 17.56
N SER A 87 -17.26 6.02 17.39
CA SER A 87 -16.90 6.97 18.45
C SER A 87 -17.94 6.97 19.57
N ILE A 88 -19.23 6.95 19.23
CA ILE A 88 -20.32 6.85 20.21
C ILE A 88 -20.24 5.51 20.96
N SER A 89 -20.08 4.40 20.24
CA SER A 89 -20.03 3.06 20.80
C SER A 89 -18.90 2.90 21.82
N GLN A 90 -17.71 3.42 21.49
CA GLN A 90 -16.54 3.34 22.37
C GLN A 90 -16.50 4.44 23.44
N GLY A 91 -17.16 5.56 23.17
CA GLY A 91 -17.06 6.77 23.98
C GLY A 91 -15.70 7.43 23.92
N LYS A 92 -15.05 7.39 22.77
CA LYS A 92 -13.83 8.12 22.46
C LYS A 92 -13.81 8.49 20.97
N PRO A 93 -13.23 9.62 20.56
CA PRO A 93 -13.10 10.01 19.16
C PRO A 93 -12.25 9.02 18.34
N SER A 94 -12.87 8.26 17.45
CA SER A 94 -12.19 7.28 16.60
C SER A 94 -12.72 7.33 15.16
N ASN A 95 -11.86 7.05 14.18
CA ASN A 95 -12.32 6.83 12.80
C ASN A 95 -12.93 5.42 12.61
N ALA A 96 -13.38 5.09 11.40
CA ALA A 96 -13.99 3.80 11.08
C ALA A 96 -13.04 2.61 11.29
N ASN A 97 -11.73 2.84 11.21
CA ASN A 97 -10.68 1.85 11.45
C ASN A 97 -10.25 1.78 12.92
N ASN A 98 -10.99 2.43 13.82
CA ASN A 98 -10.69 2.49 15.25
C ASN A 98 -9.37 3.20 15.59
N GLU A 99 -8.90 4.10 14.71
CA GLU A 99 -7.75 4.93 14.99
C GLU A 99 -8.16 6.24 15.69
N PRO A 100 -7.29 6.80 16.56
CA PRO A 100 -7.55 8.08 17.21
C PRO A 100 -7.76 9.22 16.21
N VAL A 101 -8.78 10.03 16.44
CA VAL A 101 -8.99 11.34 15.77
C VAL A 101 -9.13 12.44 16.82
N PRO A 102 -8.89 13.72 16.48
CA PRO A 102 -9.06 14.82 17.41
C PRO A 102 -10.52 14.98 17.82
N TRP A 103 -10.78 15.53 19.01
CA TRP A 103 -12.14 15.85 19.44
C TRP A 103 -12.65 17.18 18.88
N LEU A 104 -12.33 17.45 17.62
CA LEU A 104 -12.69 18.67 16.92
C LEU A 104 -13.88 18.43 15.97
N THR A 105 -14.41 19.50 15.39
CA THR A 105 -15.42 19.38 14.32
C THR A 105 -14.83 18.68 13.10
N TYR A 106 -15.60 17.80 12.45
CA TYR A 106 -15.13 17.09 11.25
C TYR A 106 -14.59 18.02 10.16
N PRO A 107 -15.23 19.17 9.83
CA PRO A 107 -14.66 20.11 8.86
C PRO A 107 -13.33 20.71 9.29
N ALA A 108 -13.08 20.92 10.59
CA ALA A 108 -11.77 21.37 11.06
C ALA A 108 -10.71 20.28 10.90
N ILE A 109 -11.06 19.02 11.20
CA ILE A 109 -10.15 17.87 11.00
C ILE A 109 -9.79 17.75 9.51
N ASP A 110 -10.77 17.84 8.61
CA ASP A 110 -10.54 17.84 7.16
C ASP A 110 -9.63 18.98 6.71
N PHE A 111 -9.84 20.19 7.24
CA PHE A 111 -8.95 21.31 6.92
C PHE A 111 -7.53 21.04 7.40
N LEU A 112 -7.35 20.53 8.63
CA LEU A 112 -6.03 20.23 9.18
C LEU A 112 -5.31 19.12 8.38
N ASP A 113 -6.00 18.05 7.98
CA ASP A 113 -5.44 16.99 7.13
C ASP A 113 -4.91 17.54 5.79
N SER A 114 -5.44 18.67 5.30
CA SER A 114 -5.01 19.28 4.03
C SER A 114 -3.77 20.17 4.09
N ILE A 115 -3.35 20.59 5.30
CA ILE A 115 -2.27 21.57 5.49
C ILE A 115 -1.11 21.07 6.35
N ILE A 116 -1.31 19.96 7.07
CA ILE A 116 -0.33 19.46 8.03
C ILE A 116 0.97 19.03 7.36
N ASP A 117 2.08 19.25 8.06
CA ASP A 117 3.43 18.89 7.59
C ASP A 117 4.16 18.08 8.67
N SER A 118 4.93 17.07 8.23
CA SER A 118 5.71 16.20 9.11
C SER A 118 6.78 16.94 9.90
N ASP A 119 7.24 18.11 9.47
CA ASP A 119 8.23 18.91 10.18
C ASP A 119 7.64 19.84 11.24
N TRP A 120 6.32 19.84 11.42
CA TRP A 120 5.66 20.74 12.38
C TRP A 120 5.92 20.36 13.84
N SER A 121 5.89 21.37 14.70
CA SER A 121 5.88 21.24 16.15
C SER A 121 4.56 21.74 16.71
N VAL A 122 3.90 20.89 17.51
CA VAL A 122 2.57 21.15 18.06
C VAL A 122 2.67 21.35 19.56
N PHE A 123 2.00 22.39 20.05
CA PHE A 123 1.69 22.56 21.47
C PHE A 123 0.18 22.41 21.68
N GLU A 124 -0.24 21.71 22.72
CA GLU A 124 -1.63 21.38 22.98
C GLU A 124 -1.98 21.59 24.46
N TRP A 125 -3.01 22.37 24.74
CA TRP A 125 -3.72 22.32 26.01
C TRP A 125 -4.91 21.38 25.87
N GLY A 126 -4.94 20.33 26.69
CA GLY A 126 -5.94 19.25 26.66
C GLY A 126 -5.41 18.02 25.92
N SER A 127 -5.29 16.88 26.60
CA SER A 127 -4.64 15.70 26.03
C SER A 127 -5.64 14.60 25.65
N GLY A 128 -5.23 13.68 24.75
CA GLY A 128 -6.03 12.50 24.45
C GLY A 128 -5.80 11.93 23.05
N ASN A 129 -6.90 11.60 22.35
CA ASN A 129 -6.83 11.05 21.00
C ASN A 129 -6.33 12.07 19.97
N SER A 130 -6.52 13.38 20.21
CA SER A 130 -5.89 14.46 19.43
C SER A 130 -4.37 14.37 19.51
N THR A 131 -3.80 14.19 20.71
CA THR A 131 -2.35 14.03 20.91
C THR A 131 -1.81 12.87 20.08
N LEU A 132 -2.48 11.72 20.09
CA LEU A 132 -2.09 10.55 19.30
C LEU A 132 -2.22 10.79 17.79
N TRP A 133 -3.25 11.53 17.38
CA TRP A 133 -3.47 11.89 15.97
C TRP A 133 -2.40 12.83 15.44
N TRP A 134 -2.03 13.87 16.22
CA TRP A 134 -0.94 14.79 15.90
C TRP A 134 0.40 14.06 15.81
N SER A 135 0.69 13.19 16.79
CA SER A 135 1.97 12.50 16.88
C SER A 135 2.30 11.61 15.68
N LYS A 136 1.28 11.10 14.97
CA LYS A 136 1.46 10.34 13.73
C LYS A 136 1.83 11.21 12.52
N ARG A 137 1.66 12.54 12.61
CA ARG A 137 1.68 13.45 11.46
C ARG A 137 2.71 14.57 11.57
N VAL A 138 3.34 14.76 12.72
CA VAL A 138 4.25 15.90 12.98
C VAL A 138 5.51 15.45 13.72
N ARG A 139 6.55 16.30 13.70
CA ARG A 139 7.84 16.01 14.29
C ARG A 139 7.76 15.82 15.80
N GLN A 140 6.99 16.67 16.49
CA GLN A 140 6.85 16.59 17.95
C GLN A 140 5.54 17.21 18.47
N VAL A 141 5.05 16.68 19.58
CA VAL A 141 3.85 17.14 20.28
C VAL A 141 4.15 17.39 21.77
N GLN A 142 3.82 18.58 22.25
CA GLN A 142 3.88 18.96 23.66
C GLN A 142 2.45 19.17 24.16
N THR A 143 1.97 18.36 25.10
CA THR A 143 0.58 18.43 25.58
C THR A 143 0.47 18.65 27.09
N ILE A 144 -0.53 19.41 27.52
CA ILE A 144 -0.74 19.81 28.91
C ILE A 144 -2.12 19.35 29.39
N GLU A 145 -2.13 18.61 30.50
CA GLU A 145 -3.32 17.99 31.07
C GLU A 145 -3.61 18.49 32.50
N SER A 146 -4.88 18.70 32.82
CA SER A 146 -5.30 19.21 34.14
C SER A 146 -5.93 18.14 35.04
N ASP A 147 -6.49 17.07 34.48
CA ASP A 147 -6.99 15.93 35.24
C ASP A 147 -5.89 14.88 35.44
N LEU A 148 -5.50 14.67 36.70
CA LEU A 148 -4.42 13.73 37.05
C LEU A 148 -4.68 12.29 36.59
N ASN A 149 -5.94 11.83 36.63
CA ASN A 149 -6.26 10.46 36.25
C ASN A 149 -6.19 10.31 34.72
N TRP A 150 -6.69 11.31 33.99
CA TRP A 150 -6.62 11.34 32.54
C TRP A 150 -5.17 11.47 32.05
N PHE A 151 -4.37 12.33 32.69
CA PHE A 151 -2.92 12.44 32.47
C PHE A 151 -2.24 11.07 32.55
N GLN A 152 -2.49 10.32 33.63
CA GLN A 152 -1.92 8.99 33.82
C GLN A 152 -2.36 8.03 32.71
N GLU A 153 -3.62 8.08 32.31
CA GLU A 153 -4.16 7.23 31.24
C GLU A 153 -3.54 7.56 29.87
N VAL A 154 -3.41 8.84 29.52
CA VAL A 154 -2.82 9.27 28.25
C VAL A 154 -1.32 8.97 28.21
N GLN A 155 -0.59 9.23 29.31
CA GLN A 155 0.85 8.99 29.41
C GLN A 155 1.25 7.55 29.05
N THR A 156 0.41 6.55 29.38
CA THR A 156 0.70 5.14 29.05
C THR A 156 0.64 4.80 27.56
N ARG A 157 0.11 5.71 26.72
CA ARG A 157 -0.16 5.47 25.29
C ARG A 157 0.64 6.39 24.38
N LEU A 158 1.48 7.27 24.92
CA LEU A 158 2.19 8.27 24.13
C LEU A 158 3.34 7.64 23.32
N PRO A 159 3.49 8.04 22.04
CA PRO A 159 4.68 7.73 21.26
C PRO A 159 5.89 8.57 21.67
N ASP A 160 7.07 8.19 21.20
CA ASP A 160 8.36 8.80 21.58
C ASP A 160 8.46 10.30 21.24
N ASN A 161 7.74 10.77 20.22
CA ASN A 161 7.73 12.17 19.80
C ASN A 161 6.70 13.04 20.55
N ALA A 162 6.01 12.48 21.55
CA ALA A 162 5.00 13.19 22.33
C ALA A 162 5.38 13.24 23.82
N GLN A 163 5.19 14.41 24.43
CA GLN A 163 5.43 14.63 25.85
C GLN A 163 4.20 15.25 26.50
N ILE A 164 3.87 14.78 27.70
CA ILE A 164 2.74 15.26 28.49
C ILE A 164 3.20 15.80 29.84
N SER A 165 2.64 16.94 30.26
CA SER A 165 2.81 17.49 31.61
C SER A 165 1.46 17.73 32.29
N HIS A 166 1.43 17.61 33.63
CA HIS A 166 0.21 17.82 34.41
C HIS A 166 0.27 19.10 35.24
N TYR A 167 -0.72 20.00 35.06
CA TYR A 167 -0.89 21.22 35.84
C TYR A 167 -2.36 21.44 36.18
N LYS A 168 -2.66 21.68 37.47
CA LYS A 168 -4.04 21.86 37.92
C LYS A 168 -4.43 23.33 38.11
N SER A 169 -3.49 24.19 38.51
CA SER A 169 -3.79 25.60 38.74
C SER A 169 -3.93 26.34 37.40
N GLU A 170 -4.88 27.27 37.30
CA GLU A 170 -5.07 28.11 36.11
C GLU A 170 -3.77 28.78 35.68
N GLU A 171 -3.02 29.29 36.65
CA GLU A 171 -1.77 29.99 36.40
C GLU A 171 -0.70 29.07 35.82
N GLU A 172 -0.42 27.90 36.43
CA GLU A 172 0.58 26.98 35.89
C GLU A 172 0.15 26.37 34.57
N TYR A 173 -1.15 26.08 34.41
CA TYR A 173 -1.72 25.49 33.20
C TYR A 173 -1.60 26.46 32.01
N SER A 174 -2.17 27.65 32.12
CA SER A 174 -2.16 28.65 31.03
C SER A 174 -0.76 29.18 30.73
N LYS A 175 0.12 29.30 31.73
CA LYS A 175 1.51 29.75 31.54
C LYS A 175 2.50 28.64 31.20
N SER A 176 2.07 27.38 31.12
CA SER A 176 2.95 26.24 30.84
C SER A 176 3.71 26.37 29.51
N ILE A 177 3.13 27.06 28.52
CA ILE A 177 3.76 27.34 27.23
C ILE A 177 4.99 28.27 27.33
N HIS A 178 5.14 29.03 28.41
CA HIS A 178 6.28 29.94 28.61
C HIS A 178 7.61 29.26 28.90
N LYS A 179 7.60 27.93 29.08
CA LYS A 179 8.82 27.13 29.19
C LYS A 179 9.55 26.95 27.87
N PHE A 180 8.88 27.28 26.76
CA PHE A 180 9.40 27.14 25.41
C PHE A 180 9.76 28.52 24.85
N ASP A 181 10.69 28.53 23.90
CA ASP A 181 11.15 29.75 23.24
C ASP A 181 10.02 30.42 22.43
N ASP A 182 10.18 31.70 22.12
CA ASP A 182 9.24 32.40 21.23
C ASP A 182 9.36 31.88 19.79
N ASN A 183 8.26 31.93 19.04
CA ASN A 183 8.18 31.47 17.64
C ASN A 183 8.64 30.01 17.41
N CYS A 184 8.33 29.09 18.33
CA CYS A 184 8.80 27.70 18.24
C CYS A 184 7.73 26.70 17.74
N PHE A 185 6.44 27.04 17.82
CA PHE A 185 5.35 26.13 17.44
C PHE A 185 4.71 26.52 16.11
N ASP A 186 4.48 25.51 15.26
CA ASP A 186 3.71 25.65 14.01
C ASP A 186 2.21 25.59 14.30
N VAL A 187 1.80 24.81 15.31
CA VAL A 187 0.41 24.69 15.75
C VAL A 187 0.32 24.84 17.25
N ILE A 188 -0.66 25.64 17.71
CA ILE A 188 -1.06 25.70 19.11
C ILE A 188 -2.53 25.32 19.21
N VAL A 189 -2.85 24.27 19.97
CA VAL A 189 -4.20 23.74 20.15
C VAL A 189 -4.72 24.15 21.54
N ILE A 190 -5.91 24.75 21.56
CA ILE A 190 -6.63 25.19 22.75
C ILE A 190 -7.92 24.37 22.85
N ASP A 191 -7.82 23.22 23.51
CA ASP A 191 -8.93 22.28 23.71
C ASP A 191 -9.03 21.76 25.16
N GLY A 192 -8.33 22.41 26.08
CA GLY A 192 -8.29 22.04 27.50
C GLY A 192 -9.08 22.99 28.40
N ASP A 193 -8.61 23.12 29.64
CA ASP A 193 -9.15 24.08 30.61
C ASP A 193 -8.66 25.52 30.34
N PHE A 194 -9.32 26.50 30.97
CA PHE A 194 -8.88 27.92 31.00
C PHE A 194 -8.61 28.55 29.62
N ARG A 195 -9.37 28.15 28.60
CA ARG A 195 -9.10 28.46 27.18
C ARG A 195 -8.88 29.94 26.85
N ASN A 196 -9.62 30.86 27.47
CA ASN A 196 -9.41 32.31 27.28
C ASN A 196 -8.01 32.76 27.72
N LYS A 197 -7.51 32.22 28.84
CA LYS A 197 -6.16 32.51 29.32
C LYS A 197 -5.11 31.87 28.44
N CYS A 198 -5.30 30.62 28.03
CA CYS A 198 -4.42 29.96 27.06
C CYS A 198 -4.28 30.77 25.76
N ALA A 199 -5.39 31.33 25.24
CA ALA A 199 -5.37 32.21 24.07
C ALA A 199 -4.59 33.52 24.30
N GLN A 200 -4.62 34.05 25.53
CA GLN A 200 -3.87 35.26 25.91
C GLN A 200 -2.36 35.00 26.02
N GLU A 201 -1.95 33.83 26.51
CA GLU A 201 -0.55 33.51 26.82
C GLU A 201 0.24 32.98 25.61
N CYS A 202 -0.41 32.57 24.52
CA CYS A 202 0.25 31.77 23.47
C CYS A 202 0.80 32.56 22.27
N ILE A 203 0.37 33.81 22.05
CA ILE A 203 0.53 34.50 20.75
C ILE A 203 1.99 34.72 20.32
N ASN A 204 2.94 34.81 21.25
CA ASN A 204 4.37 35.00 20.96
C ASN A 204 5.11 33.68 20.70
N LYS A 205 4.48 32.54 21.05
CA LYS A 205 5.05 31.20 20.89
C LYS A 205 4.78 30.62 19.51
N LEU A 206 3.76 31.14 18.82
CA LEU A 206 3.40 30.74 17.47
C LEU A 206 4.40 31.30 16.46
N LYS A 207 4.84 30.46 15.53
CA LYS A 207 5.61 30.89 14.36
C LYS A 207 4.81 31.81 13.46
N LYS A 208 5.53 32.56 12.61
CA LYS A 208 4.96 33.54 11.67
C LYS A 208 3.82 32.98 10.80
N ASP A 209 4.00 31.78 10.26
CA ASP A 209 3.03 31.10 9.40
C ASP A 209 2.24 30.01 10.14
N GLY A 210 2.33 29.98 11.47
CA GLY A 210 1.64 28.99 12.30
C GLY A 210 0.15 29.28 12.45
N ILE A 211 -0.55 28.32 13.06
CA ILE A 211 -1.98 28.40 13.36
C ILE A 211 -2.29 28.13 14.84
N ILE A 212 -3.36 28.75 15.31
CA ILE A 212 -3.99 28.42 16.59
C ILE A 212 -5.31 27.72 16.29
N VAL A 213 -5.48 26.50 16.81
CA VAL A 213 -6.73 25.75 16.74
C VAL A 213 -7.45 25.93 18.07
N PHE A 214 -8.64 26.54 18.06
CA PHE A 214 -9.41 26.82 19.27
C PHE A 214 -10.77 26.13 19.16
N ASP A 215 -11.00 25.12 19.99
CA ASP A 215 -12.24 24.35 19.96
C ASP A 215 -13.37 24.98 20.81
N ASN A 216 -14.61 24.59 20.51
CA ASN A 216 -15.86 25.05 21.15
C ASN A 216 -16.06 26.57 21.18
N THR A 217 -15.52 27.30 20.20
CA THR A 217 -15.65 28.77 20.08
C THR A 217 -17.09 29.26 19.89
N ASP A 218 -18.05 28.37 19.73
CA ASP A 218 -19.48 28.67 19.80
C ASP A 218 -20.00 28.95 21.24
N GLY A 219 -19.23 28.58 22.27
CA GLY A 219 -19.54 28.87 23.67
C GLY A 219 -19.29 30.34 24.04
N MET A 220 -20.30 31.02 24.59
CA MET A 220 -20.21 32.43 24.99
C MET A 220 -19.11 32.69 26.03
N GLU A 221 -18.79 31.70 26.85
CA GLU A 221 -17.70 31.73 27.82
C GLU A 221 -16.31 31.89 27.17
N PHE A 222 -16.15 31.59 25.88
CA PHE A 222 -14.87 31.67 25.16
C PHE A 222 -14.72 32.95 24.32
N ASN A 223 -15.71 33.84 24.35
CA ASN A 223 -15.70 35.09 23.58
C ASN A 223 -14.49 35.97 23.88
N GLU A 224 -14.02 36.01 25.13
CA GLU A 224 -12.87 36.84 25.52
C GLU A 224 -11.59 36.42 24.78
N GLY A 225 -11.29 35.12 24.72
CA GLY A 225 -10.13 34.59 24.00
C GLY A 225 -10.23 34.81 22.49
N VAL A 226 -11.42 34.58 21.92
CA VAL A 226 -11.68 34.82 20.49
C VAL A 226 -11.46 36.29 20.13
N LEU A 227 -12.05 37.22 20.90
CA LEU A 227 -11.89 38.66 20.67
C LEU A 227 -10.46 39.13 20.90
N PHE A 228 -9.74 38.53 21.86
CA PHE A 228 -8.34 38.81 22.09
C PHE A 228 -7.48 38.46 20.87
N LEU A 229 -7.63 37.26 20.31
CA LEU A 229 -6.89 36.85 19.12
C LEU A 229 -7.20 37.76 17.92
N GLN A 230 -8.48 38.09 17.70
CA GLN A 230 -8.87 39.03 16.64
C GLN A 230 -8.27 40.44 16.83
N SER A 231 -8.21 40.93 18.07
CA SER A 231 -7.61 42.22 18.40
C SER A 231 -6.08 42.23 18.23
N ASN A 232 -5.45 41.05 18.15
CA ASN A 232 -4.03 40.86 17.90
C ASN A 232 -3.74 40.43 16.45
N GLU A 233 -4.57 40.88 15.50
CA GLU A 233 -4.38 40.76 14.05
C GLU A 233 -4.41 39.32 13.52
N PHE A 234 -5.04 38.39 14.23
CA PHE A 234 -5.30 37.07 13.69
C PHE A 234 -6.54 37.08 12.79
N TYR A 235 -6.40 36.55 11.58
CA TYR A 235 -7.52 36.11 10.77
C TYR A 235 -8.17 34.89 11.43
N ARG A 236 -9.50 34.79 11.35
CA ARG A 236 -10.29 33.71 11.95
C ARG A 236 -11.13 33.02 10.88
N ILE A 237 -11.16 31.68 10.94
CA ILE A 237 -12.02 30.84 10.12
C ILE A 237 -12.76 29.88 11.03
N ASP A 238 -14.09 29.86 10.90
CA ASP A 238 -14.99 29.14 11.79
C ASP A 238 -15.47 27.85 11.10
N PHE A 239 -15.14 26.68 11.67
CA PHE A 239 -15.55 25.37 11.16
C PHE A 239 -16.71 24.82 11.98
N TRP A 240 -17.91 24.90 11.41
CA TRP A 240 -19.13 24.38 12.02
C TRP A 240 -19.41 22.97 11.55
N GLY A 241 -19.60 22.03 12.47
CA GLY A 241 -19.89 20.64 12.08
C GLY A 241 -20.18 19.72 13.25
N MET A 242 -20.47 18.47 12.91
CA MET A 242 -20.53 17.39 13.90
C MET A 242 -19.14 17.14 14.49
N ILE A 243 -19.11 16.73 15.74
CA ILE A 243 -17.92 16.26 16.43
C ILE A 243 -18.03 14.74 16.65
N PRO A 244 -16.90 14.02 16.75
CA PRO A 244 -16.92 12.63 17.17
C PRO A 244 -17.63 12.47 18.52
N SER A 245 -18.33 11.35 18.70
CA SER A 245 -18.96 10.94 19.98
C SER A 245 -20.21 11.71 20.42
N TYR A 246 -20.70 12.70 19.68
CA TYR A 246 -21.90 13.47 20.06
C TYR A 246 -22.90 13.72 18.92
N LEU A 247 -24.14 14.00 19.30
CA LEU A 247 -25.32 14.20 18.43
C LEU A 247 -25.60 15.65 18.05
N TYR A 248 -24.68 16.56 18.37
CA TYR A 248 -24.84 17.99 18.16
C TYR A 248 -23.66 18.55 17.37
N LYS A 249 -23.82 19.80 16.93
CA LYS A 249 -22.79 20.55 16.22
C LYS A 249 -22.07 21.50 17.18
N ASN A 250 -20.79 21.76 16.89
CA ASN A 250 -19.97 22.77 17.55
C ASN A 250 -19.25 23.64 16.51
N CYS A 251 -18.48 24.61 16.98
CA CYS A 251 -17.56 25.40 16.18
C CYS A 251 -16.11 25.26 16.68
N THR A 252 -15.24 24.71 15.84
CA THR A 252 -13.79 24.84 16.00
C THR A 252 -13.32 26.01 15.15
N SER A 253 -12.65 27.00 15.74
CA SER A 253 -12.09 28.12 14.97
C SER A 253 -10.59 27.98 14.82
N ILE A 254 -10.08 28.29 13.62
CA ILE A 254 -8.64 28.37 13.35
C ILE A 254 -8.25 29.83 13.15
N PHE A 255 -7.17 30.22 13.81
CA PHE A 255 -6.62 31.56 13.77
C PHE A 255 -5.21 31.55 13.19
N SER A 256 -4.89 32.50 12.32
CA SER A 256 -3.51 32.72 11.85
C SER A 256 -3.23 34.19 11.58
N LYS A 257 -1.97 34.61 11.73
CA LYS A 257 -1.51 35.95 11.31
C LYS A 257 -1.31 36.04 9.79
N ASN A 258 -1.24 34.91 9.09
CA ASN A 258 -1.03 34.86 7.65
C ASN A 258 -2.04 33.91 6.97
N LEU A 259 -2.56 34.32 5.82
CA LEU A 259 -3.46 33.52 5.00
C LEU A 259 -2.75 32.51 4.10
N ASN A 260 -1.42 32.38 4.20
CA ASN A 260 -0.64 31.34 3.51
C ASN A 260 -1.18 29.93 3.81
N VAL A 261 -1.73 29.70 5.00
CA VAL A 261 -2.37 28.42 5.37
C VAL A 261 -3.56 28.06 4.45
N LEU A 262 -4.15 29.03 3.75
CA LEU A 262 -5.22 28.79 2.79
C LEU A 262 -4.72 28.46 1.37
N ARG A 263 -3.40 28.49 1.16
CA ARG A 263 -2.79 28.09 -0.11
C ARG A 263 -2.53 26.59 -0.10
N CYS A 264 -3.58 25.81 -0.33
CA CYS A 264 -3.47 24.37 -0.51
C CYS A 264 -2.91 24.06 -1.92
N ASN A 265 -1.84 23.28 -2.01
CA ASN A 265 -1.29 22.82 -3.27
C ASN A 265 -2.08 21.63 -3.87
N SER A 266 -2.84 20.91 -3.05
CA SER A 266 -3.69 19.80 -3.45
C SER A 266 -5.09 20.26 -3.85
N LEU A 267 -5.67 19.60 -4.85
CA LEU A 267 -7.07 19.80 -5.23
C LEU A 267 -8.00 19.14 -4.21
N PRO A 268 -9.24 19.62 -4.02
CA PRO A 268 -10.23 18.95 -3.17
C PRO A 268 -10.49 17.49 -3.55
N SER A 269 -10.35 17.13 -4.84
CA SER A 269 -10.48 15.75 -5.31
C SER A 269 -9.32 14.83 -4.86
N GLN A 270 -8.20 15.41 -4.44
CA GLN A 270 -7.01 14.72 -3.92
C GLN A 270 -6.98 14.71 -2.39
N HIS A 271 -7.98 15.30 -1.73
CA HIS A 271 -8.04 15.38 -0.27
C HIS A 271 -8.14 13.98 0.36
N THR A 272 -7.20 13.68 1.24
CA THR A 272 -7.20 12.47 2.07
C THR A 272 -7.63 12.84 3.49
N SER A 273 -8.79 12.35 3.90
CA SER A 273 -9.36 12.65 5.21
C SER A 273 -9.14 11.51 6.19
N SER A 274 -8.74 11.86 7.42
CA SER A 274 -8.69 10.93 8.55
C SER A 274 -10.07 10.57 9.11
N VAL A 275 -11.12 11.29 8.68
CA VAL A 275 -12.51 11.13 9.13
C VAL A 275 -13.43 10.68 7.99
N GLY A 276 -12.87 9.90 7.07
CA GLY A 276 -13.61 9.16 6.05
C GLY A 276 -13.68 9.87 4.69
N ILE A 277 -14.02 9.10 3.66
CA ILE A 277 -14.07 9.59 2.28
C ILE A 277 -15.35 10.39 2.02
N SER A 278 -15.26 11.31 1.05
CA SER A 278 -16.44 12.02 0.53
C SER A 278 -17.40 11.09 -0.21
N CYS A 279 -18.66 11.51 -0.35
CA CYS A 279 -19.64 10.78 -1.16
C CYS A 279 -19.17 10.59 -2.62
N TYR A 280 -18.52 11.61 -3.20
CA TYR A 280 -17.96 11.50 -4.55
C TYR A 280 -16.85 10.43 -4.60
N GLN A 281 -15.92 10.44 -3.64
CA GLN A 281 -14.87 9.41 -3.54
C GLN A 281 -15.45 8.00 -3.31
N ALA A 282 -16.50 7.86 -2.51
CA ALA A 282 -17.18 6.58 -2.26
C ALA A 282 -17.89 6.05 -3.53
N MET A 283 -18.68 6.89 -4.18
CA MET A 283 -19.42 6.52 -5.40
C MET A 283 -18.48 6.27 -6.60
N ASN A 284 -17.31 6.88 -6.58
CA ASN A 284 -16.32 6.80 -7.63
C ASN A 284 -15.04 6.14 -7.12
N LYS A 285 -15.10 5.17 -6.21
CA LYS A 285 -13.89 4.39 -5.87
C LYS A 285 -13.23 3.76 -7.11
N ASN A 286 -13.96 3.65 -8.22
CA ASN A 286 -13.45 3.24 -9.53
C ASN A 286 -13.16 4.42 -10.51
N ALA A 287 -13.51 5.67 -10.18
CA ALA A 287 -13.42 6.84 -11.08
C ALA A 287 -12.84 8.13 -10.44
N THR A 288 -12.53 8.16 -9.14
CA THR A 288 -11.87 9.28 -8.46
C THR A 288 -10.56 8.83 -7.88
N ASN A 289 -9.48 9.30 -8.50
CA ASN A 289 -8.13 9.32 -7.94
C ASN A 289 -7.74 8.01 -7.25
N ASN A 290 -7.71 6.96 -8.05
CA ASN A 290 -6.53 6.14 -8.15
C ASN A 290 -5.27 7.04 -8.14
N PHE A 291 -4.75 7.37 -6.95
CA PHE A 291 -3.38 6.94 -6.73
C PHE A 291 -3.47 5.41 -6.78
N ILE A 292 -3.47 4.86 -8.00
CA ILE A 292 -2.90 3.53 -8.15
C ILE A 292 -1.48 3.78 -7.69
N ASP A 293 -1.18 3.31 -6.49
CA ASP A 293 0.19 3.17 -6.08
C ASP A 293 0.87 2.38 -7.19
N LEU A 294 1.67 3.08 -7.99
CA LEU A 294 2.33 2.49 -9.15
C LEU A 294 3.42 1.53 -8.68
N LYS A 295 3.78 1.55 -7.40
CA LYS A 295 4.82 0.73 -6.78
C LYS A 295 4.27 -0.03 -5.56
N PRO A 296 3.12 -0.72 -5.67
CA PRO A 296 2.55 -1.38 -4.51
C PRO A 296 3.45 -2.54 -4.11
N GLN A 297 3.55 -2.82 -2.83
CA GLN A 297 4.16 -4.06 -2.36
C GLN A 297 3.22 -5.25 -2.61
N THR A 298 3.78 -6.44 -2.76
CA THR A 298 3.00 -7.69 -2.79
C THR A 298 3.51 -8.66 -1.73
N SER A 299 2.59 -9.38 -1.08
CA SER A 299 2.93 -10.47 -0.17
C SER A 299 3.20 -11.79 -0.89
N VAL A 300 3.03 -11.82 -2.22
CA VAL A 300 3.25 -13.01 -3.04
C VAL A 300 4.74 -13.32 -3.14
N ASN A 301 5.12 -14.52 -2.73
CA ASN A 301 6.49 -15.02 -2.86
C ASN A 301 6.56 -16.16 -3.89
N TYR A 302 6.68 -15.81 -5.17
CA TYR A 302 6.82 -16.75 -6.28
C TYR A 302 7.88 -16.24 -7.26
N PRO A 303 8.72 -17.08 -7.89
CA PRO A 303 8.86 -18.54 -7.69
C PRO A 303 9.40 -18.90 -6.29
N PRO A 304 9.35 -20.18 -5.86
CA PRO A 304 9.69 -20.59 -4.49
C PRO A 304 11.11 -20.25 -4.01
N PHE A 305 12.04 -20.00 -4.93
CA PHE A 305 13.43 -19.62 -4.60
C PHE A 305 13.63 -18.10 -4.47
N LYS A 306 12.60 -17.29 -4.72
CA LYS A 306 12.62 -15.85 -4.48
C LYS A 306 12.80 -15.58 -2.98
N ASN A 307 13.77 -14.74 -2.65
CA ASN A 307 13.97 -14.16 -1.30
C ASN A 307 14.46 -12.70 -1.38
N GLY A 308 14.38 -12.08 -2.56
CA GLY A 308 14.66 -10.67 -2.79
C GLY A 308 13.54 -10.01 -3.60
N LEU A 309 13.92 -9.10 -4.47
CA LEU A 309 13.07 -8.28 -5.33
C LEU A 309 12.60 -9.00 -6.61
N TYR A 310 11.42 -8.63 -7.09
CA TYR A 310 11.02 -8.79 -8.49
C TYR A 310 11.87 -7.86 -9.38
N MET A 311 11.88 -8.12 -10.68
CA MET A 311 12.75 -7.40 -11.61
C MET A 311 12.34 -5.93 -11.75
N GLU A 312 11.04 -5.60 -11.76
CA GLU A 312 10.58 -4.20 -11.74
C GLU A 312 11.07 -3.44 -10.49
N GLU A 313 11.02 -4.09 -9.33
CA GLU A 313 11.47 -3.53 -8.05
C GLU A 313 12.99 -3.33 -8.05
N TYR A 314 13.75 -4.33 -8.50
CA TYR A 314 15.21 -4.27 -8.59
C TYR A 314 15.65 -3.17 -9.56
N PHE A 315 15.03 -3.11 -10.75
CA PHE A 315 15.39 -2.13 -11.77
C PHE A 315 15.05 -0.70 -11.33
N SER A 316 13.97 -0.48 -10.57
CA SER A 316 13.66 0.84 -10.00
C SER A 316 14.78 1.35 -9.10
N LEU A 317 15.32 0.50 -8.22
CA LEU A 317 16.47 0.85 -7.39
C LEU A 317 17.74 1.08 -8.22
N TYR A 318 18.00 0.24 -9.21
CA TYR A 318 19.12 0.40 -10.14
C TYR A 318 19.02 1.75 -10.89
N TRP A 319 17.85 2.06 -11.44
CA TRP A 319 17.58 3.28 -12.19
C TRP A 319 17.69 4.54 -11.32
N GLU A 320 17.32 4.48 -10.05
CA GLU A 320 17.48 5.61 -9.13
C GLU A 320 18.95 5.98 -8.93
N HIS A 321 19.83 4.98 -8.80
CA HIS A 321 21.23 5.16 -8.40
C HIS A 321 22.22 5.21 -9.57
N ILE A 322 21.80 4.82 -10.78
CA ILE A 322 22.70 4.82 -11.92
C ILE A 322 23.09 6.23 -12.36
N ASP A 323 24.39 6.42 -12.56
CA ASP A 323 24.95 7.55 -13.30
C ASP A 323 24.98 7.20 -14.80
N PHE A 324 24.04 7.79 -15.54
CA PHE A 324 23.82 7.50 -16.96
C PHE A 324 23.66 8.82 -17.73
N PRO A 325 24.63 9.22 -18.57
CA PRO A 325 24.63 10.54 -19.22
C PRO A 325 23.39 10.80 -20.08
N GLU A 326 22.83 9.76 -20.70
CA GLU A 326 21.69 9.85 -21.61
C GLU A 326 20.34 9.81 -20.88
N LYS A 327 20.32 9.70 -19.54
CA LYS A 327 19.11 9.56 -18.71
C LYS A 327 18.10 10.68 -18.93
N ASP A 328 18.55 11.91 -19.16
CA ASP A 328 17.68 13.07 -19.41
C ASP A 328 16.89 12.97 -20.73
N ARG A 329 17.31 12.11 -21.66
CA ARG A 329 16.63 11.83 -22.94
C ARG A 329 15.56 10.74 -22.82
N LEU A 330 15.42 10.16 -21.63
CA LEU A 330 14.60 8.98 -21.37
C LEU A 330 13.59 9.23 -20.25
N VAL A 331 12.45 8.56 -20.35
CA VAL A 331 11.44 8.49 -19.29
C VAL A 331 11.20 7.03 -18.95
N TYR A 332 11.69 6.60 -17.80
CA TYR A 332 11.34 5.29 -17.25
C TYR A 332 9.94 5.38 -16.62
N LEU A 333 8.98 4.58 -17.11
CA LEU A 333 7.69 4.39 -16.46
C LEU A 333 7.88 3.42 -15.31
N ASP A 334 8.23 3.99 -14.16
CA ASP A 334 8.55 3.24 -12.96
C ASP A 334 7.30 2.67 -12.27
N ILE A 335 6.75 1.62 -12.86
CA ILE A 335 5.50 0.96 -12.49
C ILE A 335 5.78 -0.52 -12.19
N PHE A 336 5.40 -0.99 -11.00
CA PHE A 336 5.53 -2.39 -10.57
C PHE A 336 4.35 -3.20 -11.09
N TRP A 337 4.35 -3.42 -12.40
CA TRP A 337 3.30 -4.14 -13.10
C TRP A 337 3.01 -5.49 -12.46
N HIS A 338 4.04 -6.31 -12.21
CA HIS A 338 3.87 -7.60 -11.54
C HIS A 338 3.10 -7.49 -10.21
N ASN A 339 3.48 -6.57 -9.33
CA ASN A 339 2.84 -6.42 -8.03
C ASN A 339 1.39 -5.96 -8.16
N LEU A 340 1.11 -5.03 -9.08
CA LEU A 340 -0.25 -4.59 -9.40
C LEU A 340 -1.14 -5.77 -9.84
N PHE A 341 -0.62 -6.64 -10.71
CA PHE A 341 -1.34 -7.82 -11.17
C PHE A 341 -1.63 -8.81 -10.06
N GLN A 342 -0.61 -9.13 -9.26
CA GLN A 342 -0.76 -10.06 -8.15
C GLN A 342 -1.76 -9.56 -7.12
N ASN A 343 -1.74 -8.26 -6.82
CA ASN A 343 -2.66 -7.64 -5.87
C ASN A 343 -4.09 -7.52 -6.43
N ALA A 344 -4.25 -7.38 -7.76
CA ALA A 344 -5.55 -7.29 -8.42
C ALA A 344 -6.26 -8.65 -8.55
N GLY A 345 -5.52 -9.76 -8.53
CA GLY A 345 -6.05 -11.11 -8.75
C GLY A 345 -6.86 -11.17 -10.06
N GLY A 346 -8.12 -11.65 -9.98
CA GLY A 346 -9.01 -11.75 -11.14
C GLY A 346 -9.39 -10.42 -11.83
N ASN A 347 -9.03 -9.27 -11.25
CA ASN A 347 -9.29 -7.94 -11.81
C ASN A 347 -8.09 -7.31 -12.54
N ALA A 348 -7.01 -8.08 -12.78
CA ALA A 348 -5.79 -7.65 -13.48
C ALA A 348 -6.06 -6.82 -14.76
N ILE A 349 -7.02 -7.25 -15.58
CA ILE A 349 -7.39 -6.57 -16.84
C ILE A 349 -7.95 -5.18 -16.58
N ALA A 350 -8.80 -5.00 -15.56
CA ALA A 350 -9.38 -3.71 -15.22
C ALA A 350 -8.30 -2.72 -14.75
N VAL A 351 -7.35 -3.18 -13.94
CA VAL A 351 -6.22 -2.35 -13.48
C VAL A 351 -5.37 -1.85 -14.67
N MET A 352 -5.13 -2.69 -15.68
CA MET A 352 -4.44 -2.26 -16.90
C MET A 352 -5.24 -1.24 -17.71
N GLN A 353 -6.55 -1.43 -17.83
CA GLN A 353 -7.42 -0.49 -18.53
C GLN A 353 -7.38 0.89 -17.86
N ASP A 354 -7.35 0.93 -16.53
CA ASP A 354 -7.27 2.17 -15.76
C ASP A 354 -5.89 2.86 -15.88
N LEU A 355 -4.81 2.10 -16.04
CA LEU A 355 -3.45 2.64 -16.20
C LEU A 355 -3.13 3.07 -17.64
N THR A 356 -3.83 2.54 -18.63
CA THR A 356 -3.57 2.81 -20.05
C THR A 356 -3.59 4.32 -20.37
N PRO A 357 -4.61 5.11 -19.95
CA PRO A 357 -4.61 6.56 -20.18
C PRO A 357 -3.42 7.29 -19.58
N LEU A 358 -2.94 6.85 -18.41
CA LEU A 358 -1.77 7.44 -17.75
C LEU A 358 -0.48 7.19 -18.55
N VAL A 359 -0.29 5.94 -19.01
CA VAL A 359 0.87 5.59 -19.86
C VAL A 359 0.86 6.39 -21.15
N LEU A 360 -0.28 6.44 -21.84
CA LEU A 360 -0.43 7.19 -23.09
C LEU A 360 -0.14 8.68 -22.90
N LYS A 361 -0.65 9.28 -21.81
CA LYS A 361 -0.36 10.67 -21.45
C LYS A 361 1.14 10.92 -21.24
N LYS A 362 1.82 10.06 -20.48
CA LYS A 362 3.28 10.18 -20.25
C LYS A 362 4.07 10.03 -21.54
N CYS A 363 3.65 9.15 -22.44
CA CYS A 363 4.26 9.01 -23.77
C CYS A 363 4.10 10.28 -24.61
N GLU A 364 2.93 10.92 -24.57
CA GLU A 364 2.67 12.17 -25.27
C GLU A 364 3.52 13.32 -24.72
N GLU A 365 3.58 13.49 -23.40
CA GLU A 365 4.40 14.50 -22.73
C GLU A 365 5.89 14.32 -23.08
N ALA A 366 6.40 13.09 -23.00
CA ALA A 366 7.79 12.77 -23.37
C ALA A 366 8.07 13.05 -24.86
N ARG A 367 7.12 12.76 -25.75
CA ARG A 367 7.27 13.01 -27.18
C ARG A 367 7.44 14.50 -27.48
N GLN A 368 6.71 15.36 -26.79
CA GLN A 368 6.81 16.82 -26.93
C GLN A 368 8.20 17.35 -26.51
N GLU A 369 8.88 16.62 -25.62
CA GLU A 369 10.25 16.91 -25.20
C GLU A 369 11.32 16.18 -26.05
N GLY A 370 10.93 15.41 -27.06
CA GLY A 370 11.85 14.61 -27.89
C GLY A 370 12.46 13.42 -27.16
N LYS A 371 11.79 12.90 -26.12
CA LYS A 371 12.27 11.81 -25.27
C LYS A 371 11.64 10.47 -25.62
N LEU A 372 12.40 9.41 -25.39
CA LEU A 372 11.89 8.04 -25.42
C LEU A 372 11.34 7.65 -24.05
N VAL A 373 10.34 6.79 -24.05
CA VAL A 373 9.70 6.23 -22.86
C VAL A 373 9.97 4.73 -22.83
N PHE A 374 10.23 4.16 -21.66
CA PHE A 374 10.35 2.71 -21.56
C PHE A 374 9.83 2.15 -20.23
N THR A 375 9.48 0.87 -20.23
CA THR A 375 9.13 0.11 -19.02
C THR A 375 9.56 -1.34 -19.18
N LEU A 376 9.76 -2.03 -18.06
CA LEU A 376 9.85 -3.49 -18.02
C LEU A 376 8.66 -4.08 -17.24
N PHE A 377 8.28 -5.33 -17.56
CA PHE A 377 7.22 -6.04 -16.83
C PHE A 377 7.44 -7.57 -16.83
N GLN A 378 7.01 -8.25 -15.77
CA GLN A 378 7.12 -9.71 -15.59
C GLN A 378 5.83 -10.50 -15.78
N TRP A 379 4.72 -9.84 -16.11
CA TRP A 379 3.43 -10.51 -16.28
C TRP A 379 3.32 -11.27 -17.60
N ASP A 380 2.76 -12.47 -17.57
CA ASP A 380 2.74 -13.44 -18.68
C ASP A 380 1.74 -13.13 -19.79
N ASP A 381 0.70 -12.33 -19.54
CA ASP A 381 -0.23 -11.88 -20.58
C ASP A 381 0.20 -10.58 -21.28
N GLY A 382 1.26 -9.92 -20.79
CA GLY A 382 1.72 -8.62 -21.30
C GLY A 382 0.83 -7.43 -20.94
N LEU A 383 1.05 -6.29 -21.60
CA LEU A 383 0.28 -5.05 -21.39
C LEU A 383 -0.83 -4.90 -22.46
N LEU A 384 -1.97 -4.30 -22.09
CA LEU A 384 -3.11 -4.02 -22.99
C LEU A 384 -2.86 -2.87 -24.00
N LEU A 385 -1.61 -2.63 -24.39
CA LEU A 385 -1.21 -1.50 -25.25
C LEU A 385 -0.96 -1.89 -26.71
N GLN A 386 -1.32 -3.11 -27.11
CA GLN A 386 -0.84 -3.72 -28.36
C GLN A 386 -1.31 -3.01 -29.63
N ALA A 387 -2.58 -2.56 -29.68
CA ALA A 387 -3.15 -1.93 -30.87
C ALA A 387 -2.78 -0.45 -31.03
N ASP A 388 -2.45 0.24 -29.93
CA ASP A 388 -2.27 1.69 -29.86
C ASP A 388 -0.92 2.09 -29.24
N LYS A 389 0.11 1.22 -29.33
CA LYS A 389 1.42 1.46 -28.71
C LYS A 389 2.06 2.72 -29.32
N PRO A 390 2.40 3.74 -28.51
CA PRO A 390 3.15 4.89 -28.99
C PRO A 390 4.51 4.50 -29.57
N GLU A 391 4.92 5.12 -30.68
CA GLU A 391 6.23 4.85 -31.32
C GLU A 391 7.41 5.14 -30.40
N ASN A 392 7.28 6.15 -29.51
CA ASN A 392 8.31 6.50 -28.55
C ASN A 392 8.28 5.65 -27.26
N LEU A 393 7.43 4.61 -27.18
CA LEU A 393 7.36 3.69 -26.04
C LEU A 393 8.08 2.37 -26.36
N ILE A 394 9.13 2.06 -25.60
CA ILE A 394 9.89 0.81 -25.65
C ILE A 394 9.43 -0.11 -24.52
N LEU A 395 9.12 -1.36 -24.84
CA LEU A 395 8.58 -2.32 -23.87
C LEU A 395 9.54 -3.50 -23.73
N PHE A 396 10.05 -3.71 -22.52
CA PHE A 396 10.85 -4.87 -22.17
C PHE A 396 9.97 -5.91 -21.46
N ALA A 397 9.89 -7.12 -22.00
CA ALA A 397 9.00 -8.17 -21.51
C ALA A 397 9.79 -9.33 -20.93
N ILE A 398 9.61 -9.59 -19.64
CA ILE A 398 10.23 -10.72 -18.94
C ILE A 398 9.34 -11.98 -19.02
N ALA A 399 8.04 -11.78 -19.19
CA ALA A 399 7.05 -12.77 -19.64
C ALA A 399 6.04 -12.06 -20.58
N GLY A 400 5.23 -12.79 -21.35
CA GLY A 400 4.30 -12.19 -22.32
C GLY A 400 4.06 -13.06 -23.56
N ASN A 401 2.90 -12.96 -24.22
CA ASN A 401 2.75 -13.39 -25.63
C ASN A 401 3.84 -12.67 -26.45
N SER A 402 4.90 -13.38 -26.78
CA SER A 402 6.16 -12.90 -27.32
C SER A 402 6.05 -12.41 -28.75
N ASP A 403 5.22 -11.42 -29.02
CA ASP A 403 5.30 -10.72 -30.30
C ASP A 403 6.63 -9.92 -30.30
N PRO A 404 7.63 -10.37 -31.06
CA PRO A 404 8.95 -9.73 -31.09
C PRO A 404 8.89 -8.35 -31.76
N ASP A 405 7.83 -8.06 -32.52
CA ASP A 405 7.61 -6.75 -33.12
C ASP A 405 7.08 -5.75 -32.07
N LEU A 406 6.57 -6.23 -30.94
CA LEU A 406 5.96 -5.42 -29.90
C LEU A 406 6.83 -5.26 -28.65
N TYR A 407 7.59 -6.30 -28.27
CA TYR A 407 8.35 -6.35 -27.02
C TYR A 407 9.79 -6.83 -27.23
N ILE A 408 10.70 -6.33 -26.40
CA ILE A 408 12.07 -6.82 -26.29
C ILE A 408 12.12 -7.88 -25.19
N PRO A 409 12.45 -9.15 -25.49
CA PRO A 409 12.44 -10.22 -24.51
C PRO A 409 13.56 -10.06 -23.48
N LEU A 410 13.23 -10.27 -22.21
CA LEU A 410 14.14 -10.32 -21.07
C LEU A 410 14.04 -11.68 -20.34
N PRO A 411 15.09 -12.11 -19.60
CA PRO A 411 15.05 -13.35 -18.83
C PRO A 411 14.02 -13.35 -17.69
N LEU A 412 13.19 -14.40 -17.63
CA LEU A 412 12.25 -14.67 -16.55
C LEU A 412 12.96 -15.14 -15.27
N ILE A 413 13.44 -14.17 -14.49
CA ILE A 413 14.17 -14.39 -13.23
C ILE A 413 13.65 -13.50 -12.09
N VAL A 414 14.12 -13.77 -10.88
CA VAL A 414 13.90 -12.95 -9.67
C VAL A 414 15.19 -12.85 -8.88
N GLU A 415 15.28 -11.90 -7.95
CA GLU A 415 16.43 -11.81 -7.04
C GLU A 415 16.40 -12.96 -6.00
N ASP A 416 17.51 -13.70 -5.94
CA ASP A 416 17.83 -14.68 -4.91
C ASP A 416 19.11 -14.24 -4.19
N ARG A 417 18.94 -13.52 -3.08
CA ARG A 417 19.99 -12.92 -2.24
C ARG A 417 20.81 -13.95 -1.48
N GLU A 418 20.20 -15.09 -1.14
CA GLU A 418 20.90 -16.18 -0.46
C GLU A 418 21.57 -17.14 -1.45
N HIS A 419 21.37 -16.91 -2.75
CA HIS A 419 21.92 -17.73 -3.82
C HIS A 419 21.59 -19.22 -3.61
N ARG A 420 20.36 -19.53 -3.19
CA ARG A 420 19.90 -20.87 -2.80
C ARG A 420 20.21 -21.91 -3.86
N LEU A 421 19.97 -21.60 -5.13
CA LEU A 421 20.23 -22.53 -6.24
C LEU A 421 21.72 -22.58 -6.64
N LEU A 422 22.41 -21.45 -6.66
CA LEU A 422 23.84 -21.38 -6.99
C LEU A 422 24.73 -22.06 -5.94
N ASN A 423 24.30 -22.05 -4.67
CA ASN A 423 25.02 -22.64 -3.54
C ASN A 423 24.81 -24.15 -3.40
N VAL A 424 23.94 -24.77 -4.20
CA VAL A 424 23.75 -26.23 -4.14
C VAL A 424 25.01 -26.93 -4.66
N PRO A 425 25.63 -27.84 -3.88
CA PRO A 425 26.83 -28.56 -4.31
C PRO A 425 26.60 -29.32 -5.60
N ARG A 426 27.41 -29.04 -6.63
CA ARG A 426 27.24 -29.65 -7.96
C ARG A 426 27.73 -31.10 -7.96
N LEU A 427 26.85 -32.04 -8.32
CA LEU A 427 27.26 -33.42 -8.59
C LEU A 427 28.09 -33.50 -9.87
N PRO A 428 29.24 -34.22 -9.86
CA PRO A 428 29.99 -34.52 -11.08
C PRO A 428 29.09 -35.20 -12.11
N PHE A 429 29.31 -34.92 -13.38
CA PHE A 429 28.53 -35.49 -14.48
C PHE A 429 28.43 -37.03 -14.42
N THR A 430 29.51 -37.70 -14.03
CA THR A 430 29.59 -39.16 -13.91
C THR A 430 28.69 -39.74 -12.81
N GLN A 431 28.22 -38.91 -11.87
CA GLN A 431 27.32 -39.31 -10.78
C GLN A 431 25.84 -39.05 -11.09
N ARG A 432 25.53 -38.44 -12.24
CA ARG A 432 24.15 -38.18 -12.66
C ARG A 432 23.58 -39.37 -13.41
N THR A 433 22.61 -40.03 -12.78
CA THR A 433 22.02 -41.30 -13.25
C THR A 433 20.79 -41.11 -14.14
N THR A 434 20.12 -39.95 -14.03
CA THR A 434 18.95 -39.61 -14.84
C THR A 434 19.41 -38.87 -16.10
N LEU A 435 18.92 -39.26 -17.28
CA LEU A 435 19.28 -38.57 -18.52
C LEU A 435 18.63 -37.18 -18.54
N CYS A 436 17.33 -37.11 -18.29
CA CYS A 436 16.57 -35.88 -18.36
C CYS A 436 15.42 -35.85 -17.37
N SER A 437 15.06 -34.69 -16.84
CA SER A 437 13.89 -34.56 -15.97
C SER A 437 13.08 -33.29 -16.19
N PHE A 438 11.81 -33.33 -15.75
CA PHE A 438 10.95 -32.17 -15.62
C PHE A 438 10.24 -32.19 -14.26
N VAL A 439 10.27 -31.06 -13.55
CA VAL A 439 9.47 -30.85 -12.33
C VAL A 439 8.67 -29.57 -12.49
N GLY A 440 7.35 -29.67 -12.53
CA GLY A 440 6.51 -28.50 -12.75
C GLY A 440 5.03 -28.80 -12.88
N THR A 441 4.29 -27.85 -13.43
CA THR A 441 2.83 -27.94 -13.59
C THR A 441 2.47 -27.92 -15.08
N ILE A 442 1.43 -28.66 -15.46
CA ILE A 442 0.85 -28.65 -16.81
C ILE A 442 0.05 -27.36 -17.02
N THR A 443 0.75 -26.26 -17.30
CA THR A 443 0.17 -24.92 -17.55
C THR A 443 0.01 -24.59 -19.03
N HIS A 444 0.45 -25.48 -19.94
CA HIS A 444 0.37 -25.30 -21.38
C HIS A 444 0.25 -26.65 -22.09
N ASP A 445 -0.36 -26.68 -23.28
CA ASP A 445 -0.51 -27.89 -24.10
C ASP A 445 0.85 -28.52 -24.45
N VAL A 446 1.86 -27.70 -24.71
CA VAL A 446 3.26 -28.14 -24.88
C VAL A 446 3.72 -29.06 -23.76
N ARG A 447 3.39 -28.73 -22.50
CA ARG A 447 3.80 -29.53 -21.34
C ARG A 447 3.07 -30.87 -21.29
N LEU A 448 1.79 -30.88 -21.67
CA LEU A 448 0.97 -32.09 -21.75
C LEU A 448 1.47 -33.02 -22.86
N ARG A 449 1.70 -32.47 -24.06
CA ARG A 449 2.24 -33.22 -25.21
C ARG A 449 3.62 -33.78 -24.93
N MET A 450 4.49 -32.99 -24.30
CA MET A 450 5.82 -33.41 -23.86
C MET A 450 5.73 -34.56 -22.86
N TYR A 451 4.89 -34.43 -21.82
CA TYR A 451 4.69 -35.49 -20.83
C TYR A 451 4.16 -36.78 -21.48
N ASN A 452 3.17 -36.68 -22.37
CA ASN A 452 2.61 -37.85 -23.06
C ASN A 452 3.62 -38.54 -23.99
N ALA A 453 4.58 -37.79 -24.54
CA ALA A 453 5.60 -38.35 -25.43
C ALA A 453 6.80 -38.97 -24.70
N LEU A 454 7.18 -38.39 -23.56
CA LEU A 454 8.44 -38.72 -22.86
C LEU A 454 8.26 -39.35 -21.47
N GLY A 455 7.04 -39.34 -20.91
CA GLY A 455 6.76 -39.75 -19.53
C GLY A 455 7.15 -41.18 -19.18
N ASP A 456 7.06 -42.09 -20.17
CA ASP A 456 7.38 -43.51 -20.03
C ASP A 456 8.72 -43.89 -20.70
N VAL A 457 9.49 -42.91 -21.20
CA VAL A 457 10.77 -43.16 -21.88
C VAL A 457 11.88 -43.41 -20.85
N GLU A 458 12.66 -44.48 -21.05
CA GLU A 458 13.77 -44.81 -20.16
C GLU A 458 14.79 -43.64 -20.06
N GLY A 459 15.19 -43.31 -18.84
CA GLY A 459 16.10 -42.21 -18.54
C GLY A 459 15.42 -40.84 -18.38
N PHE A 460 14.11 -40.74 -18.64
CA PHE A 460 13.32 -39.53 -18.40
C PHE A 460 12.54 -39.63 -17.09
N GLN A 461 12.52 -38.54 -16.33
CA GLN A 461 11.79 -38.47 -15.05
C GLN A 461 10.88 -37.25 -14.98
N PHE A 462 9.58 -37.48 -14.77
CA PHE A 462 8.57 -36.43 -14.69
C PHE A 462 7.94 -36.37 -13.30
N HIS A 463 7.91 -35.17 -12.72
CA HIS A 463 7.15 -34.87 -11.51
C HIS A 463 6.21 -33.70 -11.82
N VAL A 464 5.03 -34.05 -12.31
CA VAL A 464 4.04 -33.09 -12.80
C VAL A 464 2.85 -32.95 -11.86
N LYS A 465 2.36 -31.72 -11.70
CA LYS A 465 1.06 -31.42 -11.08
C LYS A 465 0.05 -31.00 -12.14
N SER A 466 -1.21 -31.34 -11.90
CA SER A 466 -2.34 -30.94 -12.75
C SER A 466 -2.89 -29.54 -12.42
N SER A 467 -2.66 -29.05 -11.20
CA SER A 467 -3.14 -27.72 -10.76
C SER A 467 -1.97 -26.83 -10.36
N TRP A 468 -1.98 -25.60 -10.88
CA TRP A 468 -1.02 -24.56 -10.50
C TRP A 468 -1.42 -23.91 -9.18
N SER A 469 -0.42 -23.51 -8.39
CA SER A 469 -0.58 -22.81 -7.12
C SER A 469 0.57 -21.84 -6.96
N ILE A 470 0.27 -20.67 -6.39
CA ILE A 470 1.26 -19.65 -6.07
C ILE A 470 2.12 -20.06 -4.87
N ASP A 471 1.48 -20.65 -3.87
CA ASP A 471 2.14 -21.21 -2.70
C ASP A 471 2.69 -22.59 -3.07
N ILE A 472 4.02 -22.66 -3.21
CA ILE A 472 4.75 -23.90 -3.45
C ILE A 472 5.41 -24.33 -2.14
N PRO A 473 4.98 -25.46 -1.54
CA PRO A 473 5.63 -26.05 -0.37
C PRO A 473 7.13 -26.30 -0.57
N GLU A 474 7.92 -26.08 0.47
CA GLU A 474 9.39 -26.21 0.45
C GLU A 474 9.86 -27.62 0.07
N ASP A 475 9.12 -28.67 0.44
CA ASP A 475 9.44 -30.05 0.03
C ASP A 475 9.33 -30.25 -1.50
N LEU A 476 8.40 -29.54 -2.16
CA LEU A 476 8.29 -29.55 -3.62
C LEU A 476 9.39 -28.73 -4.29
N ALA A 477 9.79 -27.61 -3.67
CA ALA A 477 10.93 -26.82 -4.14
C ALA A 477 12.23 -27.64 -4.03
N GLN A 478 12.47 -28.29 -2.89
CA GLN A 478 13.60 -29.19 -2.69
C GLN A 478 13.57 -30.37 -3.66
N LYS A 479 12.40 -30.94 -3.92
CA LYS A 479 12.25 -32.01 -4.92
C LYS A 479 12.67 -31.59 -6.32
N PHE A 480 12.42 -30.34 -6.73
CA PHE A 480 12.97 -29.83 -7.99
C PHE A 480 14.50 -29.82 -7.98
N VAL A 481 15.12 -29.38 -6.89
CA VAL A 481 16.59 -29.38 -6.74
C VAL A 481 17.13 -30.80 -6.84
N ASP A 482 16.63 -31.72 -6.02
CA ASP A 482 17.15 -33.10 -5.93
C ASP A 482 17.05 -33.83 -7.28
N VAL A 483 15.88 -33.75 -7.93
CA VAL A 483 15.65 -34.40 -9.23
C VAL A 483 16.54 -33.78 -10.30
N SER A 484 16.64 -32.44 -10.35
CA SER A 484 17.46 -31.75 -11.34
C SER A 484 18.94 -32.06 -11.17
N GLN A 485 19.44 -32.13 -9.93
CA GLN A 485 20.84 -32.48 -9.64
C GLN A 485 21.21 -33.91 -10.07
N SER A 486 20.26 -34.85 -9.96
CA SER A 486 20.45 -36.22 -10.43
C SER A 486 20.43 -36.34 -11.97
N SER A 487 20.02 -35.27 -12.68
CA SER A 487 19.77 -35.27 -14.12
C SER A 487 20.89 -34.62 -14.93
N ARG A 488 21.21 -35.21 -16.09
CA ARG A 488 22.15 -34.58 -17.03
C ARG A 488 21.52 -33.35 -17.67
N PHE A 489 20.28 -33.45 -18.13
CA PHE A 489 19.53 -32.35 -18.72
C PHE A 489 18.26 -32.06 -17.93
N GLY A 490 17.77 -30.82 -18.01
CA GLY A 490 16.49 -30.43 -17.41
C GLY A 490 15.57 -29.81 -18.45
N LEU A 491 14.32 -30.26 -18.50
CA LEU A 491 13.29 -29.71 -19.38
C LEU A 491 12.78 -28.38 -18.81
N ALA A 492 12.74 -27.36 -19.66
CA ALA A 492 12.19 -26.06 -19.39
C ALA A 492 11.22 -25.65 -20.52
N PRO A 493 10.11 -26.39 -20.71
CA PRO A 493 9.08 -26.05 -21.69
C PRO A 493 8.42 -24.71 -21.34
N ARG A 494 7.95 -24.02 -22.37
CA ARG A 494 7.10 -22.83 -22.21
C ARG A 494 5.93 -23.10 -21.24
N GLY A 495 5.52 -22.06 -20.52
CA GLY A 495 4.40 -22.07 -19.59
C GLY A 495 3.19 -21.34 -20.19
N TYR A 496 2.54 -20.51 -19.38
CA TYR A 496 1.59 -19.51 -19.88
C TYR A 496 2.32 -18.57 -20.86
N GLY A 497 3.45 -18.02 -20.42
CA GLY A 497 4.41 -17.33 -21.28
C GLY A 497 5.31 -18.27 -22.11
N PRO A 498 6.11 -17.69 -23.02
CA PRO A 498 6.96 -18.39 -23.97
C PRO A 498 8.23 -18.94 -23.33
N SER A 499 8.65 -18.41 -22.17
CA SER A 499 9.75 -18.93 -21.36
C SER A 499 9.26 -19.34 -19.97
N SER A 500 10.12 -19.96 -19.16
CA SER A 500 9.79 -20.40 -17.80
C SER A 500 10.96 -20.14 -16.87
N PHE A 501 10.68 -19.78 -15.60
CA PHE A 501 11.69 -19.73 -14.53
C PHE A 501 12.59 -20.97 -14.51
N ARG A 502 12.03 -22.14 -14.85
CA ARG A 502 12.75 -23.41 -14.91
C ARG A 502 13.99 -23.37 -15.79
N PHE A 503 13.99 -22.60 -16.88
CA PHE A 503 15.14 -22.49 -17.75
C PHE A 503 16.34 -21.91 -16.98
N PHE A 504 16.14 -20.78 -16.30
CA PHE A 504 17.19 -20.07 -15.59
C PHE A 504 17.54 -20.71 -14.24
N GLU A 505 16.56 -21.30 -13.55
CA GLU A 505 16.79 -22.08 -12.32
C GLU A 505 17.70 -23.30 -12.58
N LEU A 506 17.53 -23.98 -13.73
CA LEU A 506 18.40 -25.09 -14.14
C LEU A 506 19.83 -24.61 -14.43
N MET A 507 19.99 -23.45 -15.07
CA MET A 507 21.31 -22.86 -15.29
C MET A 507 22.03 -22.58 -13.96
N GLN A 508 21.33 -22.04 -12.97
CA GLN A 508 21.88 -21.81 -11.63
C GLN A 508 22.35 -23.11 -10.95
N LEU A 509 21.60 -24.20 -11.13
CA LEU A 509 21.97 -25.53 -10.65
C LEU A 509 23.12 -26.19 -11.44
N GLY A 510 23.59 -25.58 -12.53
CA GLY A 510 24.62 -26.18 -13.40
C GLY A 510 24.08 -27.38 -14.20
N ILE A 511 22.81 -27.31 -14.61
CA ILE A 511 22.14 -28.30 -15.45
C ILE A 511 21.85 -27.67 -16.81
N VAL A 512 22.26 -28.33 -17.89
CA VAL A 512 21.98 -27.86 -19.25
C VAL A 512 20.46 -27.89 -19.49
N PRO A 513 19.82 -26.74 -19.73
CA PRO A 513 18.38 -26.67 -19.94
C PRO A 513 18.00 -27.10 -21.36
N ILE A 514 16.79 -27.65 -21.49
CA ILE A 514 16.14 -27.99 -22.76
C ILE A 514 14.90 -27.10 -22.91
N TYR A 515 14.94 -26.18 -23.87
CA TYR A 515 13.81 -25.33 -24.20
C TYR A 515 12.87 -26.04 -25.18
N VAL A 516 11.59 -26.15 -24.82
CA VAL A 516 10.56 -26.76 -25.65
C VAL A 516 9.49 -25.71 -25.99
N HIS A 517 9.29 -25.47 -27.29
CA HIS A 517 8.38 -24.45 -27.81
C HIS A 517 7.45 -25.01 -28.89
N ASP A 518 6.45 -24.22 -29.30
CA ASP A 518 5.42 -24.60 -30.29
C ASP A 518 5.22 -23.63 -31.45
N HIS A 519 5.74 -22.40 -31.37
CA HIS A 519 5.75 -21.47 -32.51
C HIS A 519 6.97 -20.56 -32.49
N GLU A 520 7.01 -19.57 -31.60
CA GLU A 520 8.09 -18.57 -31.54
C GLU A 520 9.06 -18.83 -30.39
N ILE A 521 10.36 -18.56 -30.63
CA ILE A 521 11.40 -18.67 -29.62
C ILE A 521 11.37 -17.41 -28.76
N GLY A 522 10.74 -17.47 -27.59
CA GLY A 522 10.70 -16.35 -26.64
C GLY A 522 11.89 -16.33 -25.67
N LEU A 523 13.08 -16.65 -26.16
CA LEU A 523 14.32 -16.54 -25.39
C LEU A 523 14.94 -15.14 -25.58
N PRO A 524 15.47 -14.52 -24.52
CA PRO A 524 16.09 -13.19 -24.60
C PRO A 524 17.44 -13.23 -25.30
N TYR A 525 17.93 -12.08 -25.79
CA TYR A 525 19.30 -11.91 -26.30
C TYR A 525 19.69 -12.81 -27.49
N THR A 526 18.74 -13.25 -28.30
CA THR A 526 19.01 -14.18 -29.42
C THR A 526 19.82 -13.55 -30.57
N ASP A 527 19.94 -12.23 -30.56
CA ASP A 527 20.79 -11.44 -31.44
C ASP A 527 22.27 -11.46 -31.04
N VAL A 528 22.57 -11.71 -29.75
CA VAL A 528 23.94 -11.72 -29.22
C VAL A 528 24.38 -13.07 -28.65
N LEU A 529 23.45 -13.93 -28.24
CA LEU A 529 23.72 -15.25 -27.66
C LEU A 529 23.30 -16.39 -28.58
N ASP A 530 24.19 -17.36 -28.77
CA ASP A 530 23.91 -18.62 -29.45
C ASP A 530 23.50 -19.69 -28.42
N TYR A 531 22.19 -19.83 -28.21
CA TYR A 531 21.62 -20.80 -27.26
C TYR A 531 21.99 -22.25 -27.56
N SER A 532 22.33 -22.60 -28.80
CA SER A 532 22.71 -23.98 -29.15
C SER A 532 24.03 -24.41 -28.49
N LYS A 533 24.84 -23.45 -28.05
CA LYS A 533 26.11 -23.72 -27.37
C LYS A 533 25.93 -24.12 -25.90
N PHE A 534 24.83 -23.75 -25.26
CA PHE A 534 24.62 -23.99 -23.82
C PHE A 534 23.25 -24.55 -23.44
N SER A 535 22.37 -24.77 -24.42
CA SER A 535 21.06 -25.38 -24.21
C SER A 535 20.68 -26.28 -25.41
N VAL A 536 19.63 -27.07 -25.24
CA VAL A 536 19.00 -27.81 -26.35
C VAL A 536 17.67 -27.13 -26.65
N ILE A 537 17.44 -26.75 -27.90
CA ILE A 537 16.17 -26.17 -28.35
C ILE A 537 15.46 -27.21 -29.21
N ILE A 538 14.18 -27.46 -28.93
CA ILE A 538 13.39 -28.42 -29.70
C ILE A 538 11.94 -27.96 -29.86
N HIS A 539 11.38 -28.16 -31.05
CA HIS A 539 9.97 -27.93 -31.29
C HIS A 539 9.14 -29.07 -30.70
N ILE A 540 7.95 -28.78 -30.17
CA ILE A 540 7.09 -29.80 -29.55
C ILE A 540 6.66 -30.91 -30.52
N ASP A 541 6.63 -30.62 -31.83
CA ASP A 541 6.34 -31.63 -32.86
C ASP A 541 7.47 -32.65 -33.02
N GLU A 542 8.71 -32.26 -32.70
CA GLU A 542 9.93 -33.07 -32.81
C GLU A 542 10.29 -33.75 -31.48
N ILE A 543 9.49 -33.58 -30.42
CA ILE A 543 9.82 -34.00 -29.06
C ILE A 543 10.19 -35.49 -28.91
N LYS A 544 9.71 -36.35 -29.81
CA LYS A 544 10.03 -37.79 -29.84
C LYS A 544 11.48 -38.08 -30.24
N GLU A 545 12.14 -37.14 -30.90
CA GLU A 545 13.56 -37.25 -31.30
C GLU A 545 14.50 -36.86 -30.15
N LEU A 546 13.98 -36.20 -29.11
CA LEU A 546 14.77 -35.71 -28.00
C LEU A 546 15.67 -36.78 -27.34
N PRO A 547 15.20 -38.02 -27.05
CA PRO A 547 16.05 -39.05 -26.47
C PRO A 547 17.29 -39.34 -27.32
N ASP A 548 17.14 -39.40 -28.65
CA ASP A 548 18.26 -39.64 -29.57
C ASP A 548 19.21 -38.45 -29.66
N ILE A 549 18.68 -37.23 -29.62
CA ILE A 549 19.47 -36.00 -29.58
C ILE A 549 20.35 -35.99 -28.32
N LEU A 550 19.77 -36.23 -27.15
CA LEU A 550 20.50 -36.19 -25.88
C LEU A 550 21.55 -37.30 -25.78
N ASN A 551 21.26 -38.51 -26.27
CA ASN A 551 22.22 -39.62 -26.26
C ASN A 551 23.41 -39.41 -27.22
N LYS A 552 23.28 -38.56 -28.23
CA LYS A 552 24.37 -38.20 -29.15
C LYS A 552 25.32 -37.14 -28.56
N ILE A 553 24.90 -36.42 -27.51
CA ILE A 553 25.75 -35.44 -26.85
C ILE A 553 26.77 -36.18 -25.98
N SER A 554 28.04 -36.14 -26.41
CA SER A 554 29.14 -36.72 -25.65
C SER A 554 29.43 -35.94 -24.36
N ASP A 555 30.06 -36.59 -23.38
CA ASP A 555 30.50 -35.96 -22.14
C ASP A 555 31.36 -34.70 -22.40
N LYS A 556 32.21 -34.73 -23.45
CA LYS A 556 33.02 -33.58 -23.85
C LYS A 556 32.15 -32.41 -24.31
N GLN A 557 31.15 -32.66 -25.16
CA GLN A 557 30.23 -31.62 -25.62
C GLN A 557 29.42 -31.07 -24.45
N TYR A 558 28.94 -31.93 -23.55
CA TYR A 558 28.21 -31.51 -22.35
C TYR A 558 29.06 -30.58 -21.46
N GLN A 559 30.34 -30.90 -21.24
CA GLN A 559 31.24 -30.02 -20.48
C GLN A 559 31.47 -28.68 -21.18
N GLN A 560 31.54 -28.66 -22.52
CA GLN A 560 31.61 -27.40 -23.28
C GLN A 560 30.34 -26.57 -23.11
N MET A 561 29.16 -27.21 -23.12
CA MET A 561 27.90 -26.52 -22.86
C MET A 561 27.85 -25.91 -21.47
N LEU A 562 28.33 -26.64 -20.44
CA LEU A 562 28.43 -26.10 -19.09
C LEU A 562 29.41 -24.93 -18.98
N GLN A 563 30.54 -24.98 -19.70
CA GLN A 563 31.49 -23.88 -19.72
C GLN A 563 30.85 -22.62 -20.32
N GLU A 564 30.27 -22.74 -21.52
CA GLU A 564 29.57 -21.63 -22.17
C GLU A 564 28.47 -21.07 -21.27
N MET A 565 27.67 -21.94 -20.64
CA MET A 565 26.61 -21.54 -19.71
C MET A 565 27.15 -20.69 -18.54
N ASN A 566 28.33 -21.00 -18.00
CA ASN A 566 28.95 -20.19 -16.94
C ASN A 566 29.47 -18.84 -17.49
N GLU A 567 29.96 -18.79 -18.73
CA GLU A 567 30.42 -17.56 -19.38
C GLU A 567 29.26 -16.57 -19.61
N VAL A 568 28.09 -17.09 -20.01
CA VAL A 568 26.90 -16.25 -20.26
C VAL A 568 26.04 -16.00 -19.01
N HIS A 569 26.32 -16.65 -17.87
CA HIS A 569 25.44 -16.62 -16.70
C HIS A 569 25.09 -15.20 -16.22
N TYR A 570 26.03 -14.26 -16.37
CA TYR A 570 25.89 -12.88 -15.91
C TYR A 570 24.70 -12.15 -16.57
N TRP A 571 24.45 -12.44 -17.85
CA TRP A 571 23.32 -11.90 -18.62
C TRP A 571 21.96 -12.29 -18.03
N PHE A 572 21.93 -13.34 -17.20
CA PHE A 572 20.75 -13.90 -16.55
C PHE A 572 20.72 -13.58 -15.04
N THR A 573 21.28 -12.43 -14.66
CA THR A 573 21.21 -11.87 -13.30
C THR A 573 20.44 -10.55 -13.31
N PRO A 574 19.82 -10.12 -12.19
CA PRO A 574 19.12 -8.83 -12.15
C PRO A 574 20.01 -7.65 -12.57
N GLN A 575 21.29 -7.68 -12.18
CA GLN A 575 22.28 -6.69 -12.60
C GLN A 575 22.52 -6.74 -14.11
N GLY A 576 22.82 -7.92 -14.68
CA GLY A 576 23.09 -8.06 -16.11
C GLY A 576 21.88 -7.68 -16.99
N ILE A 577 20.66 -7.98 -16.55
CA ILE A 577 19.43 -7.50 -17.21
C ILE A 577 19.38 -5.97 -17.19
N SER A 578 19.67 -5.36 -16.05
CA SER A 578 19.58 -3.90 -15.89
C SER A 578 20.59 -3.17 -16.79
N GLU A 579 21.82 -3.69 -16.86
CA GLU A 579 22.87 -3.19 -17.76
C GLU A 579 22.52 -3.39 -19.23
N TYR A 580 21.90 -4.52 -19.59
CA TYR A 580 21.40 -4.72 -20.96
C TYR A 580 20.34 -3.68 -21.33
N VAL A 581 19.36 -3.44 -20.47
CA VAL A 581 18.31 -2.44 -20.72
C VAL A 581 18.94 -1.06 -20.92
N GLN A 582 19.91 -0.68 -20.09
CA GLN A 582 20.66 0.57 -20.24
C GLN A 582 21.39 0.64 -21.59
N GLN A 583 22.14 -0.39 -21.95
CA GLN A 583 22.90 -0.44 -23.21
C GLN A 583 21.96 -0.35 -24.42
N TYR A 584 20.86 -1.10 -24.39
CA TYR A 584 19.86 -1.10 -25.46
C TYR A 584 19.25 0.29 -25.67
N MET A 585 18.91 0.99 -24.58
CA MET A 585 18.41 2.36 -24.68
C MET A 585 19.46 3.34 -25.22
N THR A 586 20.74 3.14 -24.89
CA THR A 586 21.86 3.93 -25.43
C THR A 586 21.99 3.74 -26.94
N ASP A 587 21.93 2.48 -27.40
CA ASP A 587 22.05 2.15 -28.82
C ASP A 587 20.90 2.71 -29.65
N ILE A 588 19.67 2.73 -29.10
CA ILE A 588 18.53 3.38 -29.77
C ILE A 588 18.76 4.87 -29.92
N LEU A 589 19.18 5.55 -28.84
CA LEU A 589 19.41 7.00 -28.88
C LEU A 589 20.50 7.36 -29.88
N TYR A 590 21.58 6.57 -29.94
CA TYR A 590 22.63 6.74 -30.94
C TYR A 590 22.12 6.53 -32.37
N CYS A 591 21.26 5.52 -32.60
CA CYS A 591 20.63 5.32 -33.90
C CYS A 591 19.70 6.48 -34.28
N GLN A 592 18.97 7.06 -33.33
CA GLN A 592 18.16 8.27 -33.58
C GLN A 592 19.04 9.44 -34.00
N ASP A 593 20.17 9.65 -33.33
CA ASP A 593 21.11 10.73 -33.65
C ASP A 593 21.74 10.58 -35.05
N LEU A 594 21.89 9.35 -35.55
CA LEU A 594 22.36 9.09 -36.91
C LEU A 594 21.32 9.35 -38.00
N LEU A 595 20.03 9.32 -37.64
CA LEU A 595 18.89 9.47 -38.55
C LEU A 595 18.40 10.94 -38.66
N THR A 596 18.74 11.78 -37.68
CA THR A 596 18.45 13.23 -37.64
C THR A 596 19.59 14.05 -38.21
#